data_AF-A0A1I0YUN3-F1
#
_entry.id   AF-A0A1I0YUN3-F1
#
_cell.length_a   1.000
_cell.length_b   1.000
_cell.length_c   1.000
_cell.angle_alpha   90.00
_cell.angle_beta   90.00
_cell.angle_gamma   90.00
#
_symmetry.space_group_name_H-M   'P 1'
#
loop_
_entity.id
_entity.type
_entity.pdbx_description
1 polymer ?
#
loop_
_entity_poly.entity_id
_entity_poly.type
_entity_poly.pdbx_seq_one_letter_code
_entity_poly.pdbx_strand_id
1 'polypeptide(L)'
;MNSNIKPFLKWAGGKSQLLGEIIQELPADVKKLKKYVEPFIGAGAVFICFLENDYFEEYIINDINSKLINLYKVIRDKPEDLISEIQELKTKYLNAESEEREKLFYEIRTNFNNSNCSSIKLASYFIFLNKTCFNGLYRENSKGDFNVPFGKYSNPSFFDKEQLMEISRLLNLRNENGELKVKILNKSFNELEEYIDADTFVYCDPPYRPVTVGGFTSYNKSNFNDEAQTLLRDFYKVIDAKGAKIMLSNSDPKNLDEKDNFFDDLYSDFSIKRVYAKRNINSVGSGRGKITELLITNYKDDRGMEVAITEVNTEPKSYLETQSSDLVKIFTKSLLETNRGFNFYVNWERPATIVSQYNIELNTLNALVKNKNYDDDFKKIVKRFPTVINVLPALFALSKDERENLRKGKDVLKVVNIDALEEDLLEYRFNIGEEENLTEEEIDKYLDFTKKIGLKYLFTDLLEKHLVDYLIGCEVGLDSNGRKNRGGLAFELALEPIIVGIAEKYGIEVITQKQFKTLVQKGFDISDDIASRKADFILIKDKTVMNIEANFFSGSGSKPEEIIDSYINRQGDLKNNNIEFALVTDGKKCWGNEEKPQLLKGYRHLNYLLNFNMCKIGMLEEIIRKNFKM
;
A
#
# COMPACT_ATOMS: atom_id res chain seq x y z
N MET A 1 -2.31 -7.47 -13.08
CA MET A 1 -1.37 -6.42 -13.51
C MET A 1 0.00 -6.80 -12.97
N ASN A 2 0.90 -7.25 -13.83
CA ASN A 2 2.29 -7.51 -13.45
C ASN A 2 3.15 -6.63 -14.36
N SER A 3 3.51 -5.42 -13.92
CA SER A 3 4.70 -4.81 -14.51
C SER A 3 5.89 -5.62 -13.99
N ASN A 4 6.55 -6.36 -14.88
CA ASN A 4 7.73 -7.14 -14.52
C ASN A 4 9.01 -6.29 -14.64
N ILE A 5 8.95 -5.18 -15.38
CA ILE A 5 10.11 -4.34 -15.69
C ILE A 5 10.18 -3.18 -14.70
N LYS A 6 11.15 -3.26 -13.78
CA LYS A 6 11.45 -2.14 -12.87
C LYS A 6 12.17 -1.02 -13.63
N PRO A 7 12.15 0.22 -13.13
CA PRO A 7 13.06 1.26 -13.61
C PRO A 7 14.53 0.85 -13.48
N PHE A 8 15.35 1.25 -14.45
CA PHE A 8 16.78 0.90 -14.52
C PHE A 8 17.66 1.77 -13.59
N LEU A 9 17.18 2.96 -13.22
CA LEU A 9 17.84 3.87 -12.28
C LEU A 9 17.23 3.82 -10.88
N LYS A 10 18.07 4.04 -9.87
CA LYS A 10 17.58 4.51 -8.57
C LYS A 10 17.28 6.00 -8.70
N TRP A 11 16.08 6.42 -8.35
CA TRP A 11 15.66 7.81 -8.51
C TRP A 11 14.94 8.29 -7.27
N ALA A 12 15.32 9.47 -6.78
CA ALA A 12 14.61 10.10 -5.67
C ALA A 12 13.17 10.39 -6.11
N GLY A 13 12.18 10.02 -5.30
CA GLY A 13 10.76 10.17 -5.65
C GLY A 13 10.23 9.11 -6.62
N GLY A 14 11.00 8.06 -6.95
CA GLY A 14 10.56 7.00 -7.88
C GLY A 14 9.21 6.39 -7.48
N LYS A 15 8.23 6.50 -8.38
CA LYS A 15 6.83 6.17 -8.10
C LYS A 15 6.47 4.69 -8.19
N SER A 16 7.45 3.79 -8.29
CA SER A 16 7.19 2.34 -8.33
C SER A 16 6.35 1.83 -7.17
N GLN A 17 6.48 2.44 -5.97
CA GLN A 17 5.66 2.09 -4.80
C GLN A 17 4.26 2.71 -4.83
N LEU A 18 4.07 3.81 -5.57
CA LEU A 18 2.80 4.52 -5.71
C LEU A 18 2.01 4.09 -6.97
N LEU A 19 2.59 3.25 -7.83
CA LEU A 19 1.95 2.78 -9.07
C LEU A 19 0.54 2.23 -8.84
N GLY A 20 0.33 1.48 -7.75
CA GLY A 20 -0.98 0.94 -7.41
C GLY A 20 -2.03 2.03 -7.20
N GLU A 21 -1.69 3.07 -6.44
CA GLU A 21 -2.55 4.23 -6.19
C GLU A 21 -2.74 5.04 -7.47
N ILE A 22 -1.67 5.32 -8.23
CA ILE A 22 -1.75 6.06 -9.50
C ILE A 22 -2.69 5.37 -10.49
N ILE A 23 -2.59 4.05 -10.65
CA ILE A 23 -3.48 3.27 -11.52
C ILE A 23 -4.92 3.32 -11.01
N GLN A 24 -5.10 3.23 -9.68
CA GLN A 24 -6.40 3.35 -9.05
C GLN A 24 -7.02 4.73 -9.21
N GLU A 25 -6.27 5.79 -9.50
CA GLU A 25 -6.73 7.18 -9.70
C GLU A 25 -6.76 7.65 -11.17
N LEU A 26 -6.57 6.76 -12.15
CA LEU A 26 -6.69 7.13 -13.58
C LEU A 26 -8.10 7.64 -13.94
N PRO A 27 -8.34 8.39 -15.02
CA PRO A 27 -9.73 8.68 -15.39
C PRO A 27 -10.45 7.39 -15.87
N ALA A 28 -11.76 7.25 -15.66
CA ALA A 28 -12.52 6.07 -16.08
C ALA A 28 -12.42 5.81 -17.60
N ASP A 29 -12.39 6.90 -18.36
CA ASP A 29 -12.23 6.91 -19.80
C ASP A 29 -10.76 6.97 -20.26
N VAL A 30 -9.77 6.66 -19.40
CA VAL A 30 -8.34 6.70 -19.75
C VAL A 30 -8.02 5.90 -21.01
N LYS A 31 -8.73 4.80 -21.26
CA LYS A 31 -8.55 3.94 -22.44
C LYS A 31 -9.08 4.54 -23.74
N LYS A 32 -9.85 5.64 -23.69
CA LYS A 32 -10.29 6.39 -24.87
C LYS A 32 -9.27 7.43 -25.31
N LEU A 33 -8.35 7.80 -24.42
CA LEU A 33 -7.27 8.74 -24.72
C LEU A 33 -6.20 8.04 -25.55
N LYS A 34 -5.60 8.79 -26.48
CA LYS A 34 -4.63 8.25 -27.44
C LYS A 34 -3.20 8.56 -27.06
N LYS A 35 -2.98 9.66 -26.34
CA LYS A 35 -1.63 10.18 -26.07
C LYS A 35 -1.33 10.18 -24.59
N TYR A 36 -0.09 9.84 -24.27
CA TYR A 36 0.49 9.98 -22.95
C TYR A 36 1.60 11.02 -22.97
N VAL A 37 1.59 11.94 -22.00
CA VAL A 37 2.69 12.90 -21.82
C VAL A 37 3.19 12.85 -20.38
N GLU A 38 4.50 12.66 -20.20
CA GLU A 38 5.17 12.73 -18.89
C GLU A 38 6.25 13.84 -18.94
N PRO A 39 5.93 15.07 -18.46
CA PRO A 39 6.85 16.21 -18.52
C PRO A 39 8.14 16.06 -17.71
N PHE A 40 8.10 15.21 -16.68
CA PHE A 40 9.15 14.96 -15.68
C PHE A 40 9.41 13.45 -15.57
N ILE A 41 9.95 12.83 -16.62
CA ILE A 41 10.06 11.38 -16.73
C ILE A 41 10.87 10.74 -15.58
N GLY A 42 11.95 11.38 -15.11
CA GLY A 42 12.84 10.80 -14.11
C GLY A 42 13.31 9.39 -14.52
N ALA A 43 13.03 8.37 -13.68
CA ALA A 43 13.32 6.98 -14.02
C ALA A 43 12.18 6.25 -14.79
N GLY A 44 11.06 6.92 -15.04
CA GLY A 44 10.00 6.47 -15.94
C GLY A 44 9.15 5.32 -15.41
N ALA A 45 8.90 5.25 -14.09
CA ALA A 45 8.12 4.16 -13.50
C ALA A 45 6.68 4.08 -14.05
N VAL A 46 6.01 5.23 -14.19
CA VAL A 46 4.64 5.31 -14.71
C VAL A 46 4.63 5.08 -16.22
N PHE A 47 5.47 5.80 -16.96
CA PHE A 47 5.69 5.56 -18.39
C PHE A 47 5.93 4.08 -18.75
N ILE A 48 6.89 3.41 -18.10
CA ILE A 48 7.21 2.00 -18.41
C ILE A 48 5.99 1.12 -18.16
N CYS A 49 5.26 1.35 -17.07
CA CYS A 49 4.04 0.60 -16.77
C CYS A 49 2.98 0.78 -17.85
N PHE A 50 2.72 2.00 -18.30
CA PHE A 50 1.72 2.28 -19.33
C PHE A 50 2.13 1.76 -20.71
N LEU A 51 3.41 1.91 -21.07
CA LEU A 51 3.95 1.43 -22.34
C LEU A 51 3.96 -0.10 -22.42
N GLU A 52 4.39 -0.79 -21.36
CA GLU A 52 4.40 -2.25 -21.27
C GLU A 52 2.99 -2.85 -21.40
N ASN A 53 1.97 -2.13 -20.92
CA ASN A 53 0.57 -2.54 -20.94
C ASN A 53 -0.24 -1.89 -22.07
N ASP A 54 0.43 -1.27 -23.04
CA ASP A 54 -0.14 -0.65 -24.23
C ASP A 54 -1.37 0.22 -23.95
N TYR A 55 -1.24 1.16 -23.02
CA TYR A 55 -2.35 2.03 -22.63
C TYR A 55 -2.72 3.08 -23.69
N PHE A 56 -1.74 3.56 -24.44
CA PHE A 56 -1.85 4.69 -25.36
C PHE A 56 -1.23 4.36 -26.73
N GLU A 57 -1.64 5.09 -27.75
CA GLU A 57 -1.13 4.99 -29.13
C GLU A 57 0.21 5.74 -29.28
N GLU A 58 0.38 6.86 -28.58
CA GLU A 58 1.60 7.67 -28.59
C GLU A 58 2.03 8.05 -27.16
N TYR A 59 3.34 8.04 -26.91
CA TYR A 59 3.94 8.38 -25.62
C TYR A 59 4.99 9.45 -25.83
N ILE A 60 4.90 10.53 -25.07
CA ILE A 60 5.80 11.67 -25.15
C ILE A 60 6.43 11.83 -23.77
N ILE A 61 7.71 11.49 -23.68
CA ILE A 61 8.48 11.61 -22.44
C ILE A 61 9.41 12.80 -22.53
N ASN A 62 9.54 13.53 -21.44
CA ASN A 62 10.38 14.71 -21.35
C ASN A 62 11.08 14.79 -20.00
N ASP A 63 12.25 15.43 -20.01
CA ASP A 63 12.91 15.93 -18.80
C ASP A 63 13.72 17.17 -19.19
N ILE A 64 13.91 18.08 -18.25
CA ILE A 64 14.84 19.20 -18.44
C ILE A 64 16.30 18.71 -18.43
N ASN A 65 16.57 17.58 -17.77
CA ASN A 65 17.89 17.00 -17.67
C ASN A 65 18.35 16.36 -18.99
N SER A 66 19.20 17.09 -19.73
CA SER A 66 19.75 16.64 -21.01
C SER A 66 20.58 15.36 -20.90
N LYS A 67 21.27 15.13 -19.77
CA LYS A 67 22.09 13.92 -19.55
C LYS A 67 21.20 12.68 -19.37
N LEU A 68 20.05 12.83 -18.70
CA LEU A 68 19.03 11.79 -18.57
C LEU A 68 18.36 11.49 -19.92
N ILE A 69 18.01 12.52 -20.69
CA ILE A 69 17.43 12.33 -22.03
C ILE A 69 18.42 11.67 -23.00
N ASN A 70 19.71 12.03 -22.92
CA ASN A 70 20.76 11.31 -23.64
C ASN A 70 20.77 9.83 -23.27
N LEU A 71 20.65 9.48 -21.99
CA LEU A 71 20.60 8.10 -21.53
C LEU A 71 19.40 7.32 -22.11
N TYR A 72 18.19 7.88 -22.08
CA TYR A 72 17.02 7.26 -22.73
C TYR A 72 17.23 7.04 -24.24
N LYS A 73 17.80 8.02 -24.94
CA LYS A 73 18.11 7.90 -26.38
C LYS A 73 19.15 6.82 -26.66
N VAL A 74 20.21 6.76 -25.86
CA VAL A 74 21.25 5.72 -26.01
C VAL A 74 20.69 4.33 -25.70
N ILE A 75 19.83 4.17 -24.69
CA ILE A 75 19.16 2.89 -24.42
C ILE A 75 18.31 2.47 -25.62
N ARG A 76 17.56 3.39 -26.23
CA ARG A 76 16.77 3.09 -27.43
C ARG A 76 17.65 2.74 -28.64
N ASP A 77 18.67 3.54 -28.92
CA ASP A 77 19.36 3.51 -30.21
C ASP A 77 20.59 2.58 -30.23
N LYS A 78 21.25 2.37 -29.07
CA LYS A 78 22.53 1.65 -28.95
C LYS A 78 22.67 0.89 -27.61
N PRO A 79 21.71 0.00 -27.25
CA PRO A 79 21.74 -0.67 -25.96
C PRO A 79 22.97 -1.58 -25.78
N GLU A 80 23.42 -2.27 -26.83
CA GLU A 80 24.58 -3.18 -26.74
C GLU A 80 25.89 -2.43 -26.50
N ASP A 81 26.11 -1.32 -27.20
CA ASP A 81 27.29 -0.48 -27.00
C ASP A 81 27.32 0.09 -25.56
N LEU A 82 26.15 0.51 -25.06
CA LEU A 82 26.00 0.98 -23.70
C LEU A 82 26.31 -0.13 -22.68
N ILE A 83 25.77 -1.34 -22.89
CA ILE A 83 26.05 -2.51 -22.04
C ILE A 83 27.54 -2.83 -22.02
N SER A 84 28.20 -2.79 -23.19
CA SER A 84 29.65 -3.02 -23.31
C SER A 84 30.44 -2.01 -22.47
N GLU A 85 30.16 -0.72 -22.65
CA GLU A 85 30.83 0.37 -21.92
C GLU A 85 30.60 0.28 -20.41
N ILE A 86 29.38 -0.05 -19.95
CA ILE A 86 29.11 -0.25 -18.52
C ILE A 86 29.86 -1.48 -17.99
N GLN A 87 29.95 -2.56 -18.77
CA GLN A 87 30.67 -3.77 -18.37
C GLN A 87 32.18 -3.53 -18.24
N GLU A 88 32.77 -2.70 -19.10
CA GLU A 88 34.16 -2.24 -18.96
C GLU A 88 34.35 -1.44 -17.66
N LEU A 89 33.49 -0.44 -17.40
CA LEU A 89 33.54 0.36 -16.17
C LEU A 89 33.36 -0.50 -14.92
N LYS A 90 32.42 -1.45 -14.94
CA LYS A 90 32.19 -2.42 -13.87
C LYS A 90 33.43 -3.25 -13.60
N THR A 91 34.06 -3.77 -14.65
CA THR A 91 35.28 -4.60 -14.53
C THR A 91 36.42 -3.78 -13.92
N LYS A 92 36.65 -2.55 -14.41
CA LYS A 92 37.64 -1.62 -13.86
C LYS A 92 37.38 -1.33 -12.38
N TYR A 93 36.13 -1.10 -12.00
CA TYR A 93 35.76 -0.83 -10.61
C TYR A 93 35.93 -2.04 -9.69
N LEU A 94 35.47 -3.23 -10.10
CA LEU A 94 35.53 -4.44 -9.27
C LEU A 94 36.96 -4.96 -9.06
N ASN A 95 37.84 -4.77 -10.04
CA ASN A 95 39.25 -5.16 -9.95
C ASN A 95 40.14 -4.16 -9.19
N ALA A 96 39.63 -2.96 -8.91
CA ALA A 96 40.36 -1.91 -8.22
C ALA A 96 40.21 -2.00 -6.70
N GLU A 97 41.23 -1.57 -5.97
CA GLU A 97 41.18 -1.42 -4.51
C GLU A 97 40.31 -0.22 -4.08
N SER A 98 39.93 -0.14 -2.80
CA SER A 98 38.99 0.87 -2.29
C SER A 98 39.37 2.32 -2.66
N GLU A 99 40.65 2.68 -2.52
CA GLU A 99 41.13 4.03 -2.86
C GLU A 99 41.10 4.31 -4.36
N GLU A 100 41.39 3.31 -5.19
CA GLU A 100 41.36 3.43 -6.65
C GLU A 100 39.93 3.53 -7.19
N ARG A 101 38.99 2.83 -6.57
CA ARG A 101 37.54 2.96 -6.85
C ARG A 101 37.05 4.39 -6.60
N GLU A 102 37.48 4.99 -5.49
CA GLU A 102 37.12 6.37 -5.16
C GLU A 102 37.73 7.37 -6.16
N LYS A 103 39.00 7.19 -6.55
CA LYS A 103 39.65 7.98 -7.61
C LYS A 103 38.90 7.86 -8.95
N LEU A 104 38.58 6.64 -9.36
CA LEU A 104 37.81 6.36 -10.58
C LEU A 104 36.44 7.03 -10.54
N PHE A 105 35.74 6.98 -9.40
CA PHE A 105 34.45 7.63 -9.23
C PHE A 105 34.54 9.14 -9.46
N TYR A 106 35.50 9.82 -8.86
CA TYR A 106 35.64 11.27 -9.01
C TYR A 106 36.16 11.69 -10.39
N GLU A 107 36.99 10.87 -11.03
CA GLU A 107 37.38 11.06 -12.44
C GLU A 107 36.15 11.01 -13.35
N ILE A 108 35.34 9.95 -13.24
CA ILE A 108 34.10 9.79 -14.00
C ILE A 108 33.12 10.92 -13.70
N ARG A 109 32.98 11.33 -12.43
CA ARG A 109 32.12 12.46 -12.04
C ARG A 109 32.54 13.76 -12.71
N THR A 110 33.85 14.02 -12.77
CA THR A 110 34.39 15.21 -13.44
C THR A 110 34.09 15.19 -14.93
N ASN A 111 34.31 14.06 -15.60
CA ASN A 111 34.00 13.91 -17.02
C ASN A 111 32.50 14.01 -17.31
N PHE A 112 31.65 13.45 -16.44
CA PHE A 112 30.19 13.53 -16.52
C PHE A 112 29.68 14.97 -16.40
N ASN A 113 30.24 15.76 -15.48
CA ASN A 113 29.87 17.16 -15.31
C ASN A 113 30.30 18.02 -16.50
N ASN A 114 31.52 17.81 -16.99
CA ASN A 114 32.04 18.53 -18.16
C ASN A 114 31.39 18.09 -19.48
N SER A 115 30.69 16.95 -19.51
CA SER A 115 30.11 16.34 -20.72
C SER A 115 31.12 16.16 -21.86
N ASN A 116 32.41 15.97 -21.52
CA ASN A 116 33.52 15.85 -22.46
C ASN A 116 33.69 14.40 -22.97
N CYS A 117 32.61 13.77 -23.45
CA CYS A 117 32.66 12.40 -23.96
C CYS A 117 31.54 12.13 -24.98
N SER A 118 31.59 10.96 -25.62
CA SER A 118 30.53 10.52 -26.53
C SER A 118 29.21 10.32 -25.78
N SER A 119 28.08 10.36 -26.50
CA SER A 119 26.74 10.11 -25.92
C SER A 119 26.66 8.79 -25.16
N ILE A 120 27.28 7.73 -25.68
CA ILE A 120 27.32 6.41 -25.06
C ILE A 120 28.12 6.44 -23.75
N LYS A 121 29.29 7.10 -23.74
CA LYS A 121 30.09 7.27 -22.51
C LYS A 121 29.37 8.13 -21.47
N LEU A 122 28.69 9.19 -21.90
CA LEU A 122 27.91 10.03 -20.98
C LEU A 122 26.77 9.21 -20.33
N ALA A 123 26.10 8.36 -21.12
CA ALA A 123 25.06 7.44 -20.63
C ALA A 123 25.63 6.37 -19.67
N SER A 124 26.79 5.78 -20.00
CA SER A 124 27.45 4.79 -19.14
C SER A 124 27.93 5.41 -17.82
N TYR A 125 28.45 6.65 -17.86
CA TYR A 125 28.80 7.41 -16.67
C TYR A 125 27.59 7.72 -15.80
N PHE A 126 26.44 8.04 -16.39
CA PHE A 126 25.21 8.27 -15.64
C PHE A 126 24.84 7.04 -14.80
N ILE A 127 24.77 5.86 -15.43
CA ILE A 127 24.46 4.60 -14.74
C ILE A 127 25.53 4.27 -13.70
N PHE A 128 26.81 4.38 -14.07
CA PHE A 128 27.92 4.12 -13.16
C PHE A 128 27.82 4.97 -11.89
N LEU A 129 27.65 6.28 -12.03
CA LEU A 129 27.53 7.21 -10.91
C LEU A 129 26.30 6.89 -10.07
N ASN A 130 25.14 6.64 -10.68
CA ASN A 130 23.91 6.28 -9.96
C ASN A 130 24.06 5.01 -9.12
N LYS A 131 24.86 4.03 -9.55
CA LYS A 131 25.01 2.76 -8.81
C LYS A 131 26.14 2.79 -7.79
N THR A 132 27.09 3.71 -7.93
CA THR A 132 28.29 3.80 -7.09
C THR A 132 28.28 5.00 -6.13
N CYS A 133 27.39 5.99 -6.32
CA CYS A 133 27.24 7.15 -5.43
C CYS A 133 26.39 6.83 -4.19
N PHE A 134 26.52 7.65 -3.15
CA PHE A 134 25.74 7.49 -1.93
C PHE A 134 24.23 7.42 -2.18
N ASN A 135 23.61 6.31 -1.77
CA ASN A 135 22.18 6.00 -1.89
C ASN A 135 21.60 5.97 -3.32
N GLY A 136 22.44 6.03 -4.35
CA GLY A 136 22.00 6.12 -5.74
C GLY A 136 21.12 7.32 -6.03
N LEU A 137 21.40 8.44 -5.36
CA LEU A 137 20.73 9.71 -5.58
C LEU A 137 21.22 10.36 -6.87
N TYR A 138 20.32 11.09 -7.52
CA TYR A 138 20.68 12.07 -8.53
C TYR A 138 20.49 13.47 -7.95
N ARG A 139 21.56 14.25 -7.83
CA ARG A 139 21.53 15.61 -7.30
C ARG A 139 22.56 16.48 -8.00
N GLU A 140 22.11 17.63 -8.49
CA GLU A 140 22.96 18.65 -9.08
C GLU A 140 23.10 19.85 -8.13
N ASN A 141 24.20 20.58 -8.26
CA ASN A 141 24.37 21.89 -7.62
C ASN A 141 23.74 23.00 -8.48
N SER A 142 23.83 24.26 -8.03
CA SER A 142 23.29 25.42 -8.78
C SER A 142 23.96 25.68 -10.13
N LYS A 143 25.05 24.98 -10.46
CA LYS A 143 25.72 25.03 -11.77
C LYS A 143 25.31 23.89 -12.70
N GLY A 144 24.43 22.98 -12.25
CA GLY A 144 24.05 21.79 -13.01
C GLY A 144 25.07 20.64 -12.95
N ASP A 145 26.01 20.69 -11.99
CA ASP A 145 26.99 19.63 -11.79
C ASP A 145 26.47 18.59 -10.80
N PHE A 146 26.57 17.32 -11.15
CA PHE A 146 26.34 16.21 -10.23
C PHE A 146 27.32 16.27 -9.05
N ASN A 147 26.79 16.29 -7.83
CA ASN A 147 27.56 16.55 -6.61
C ASN A 147 27.41 15.49 -5.51
N VAL A 148 26.85 14.32 -5.82
CA VAL A 148 26.70 13.24 -4.83
C VAL A 148 28.08 12.60 -4.56
N PRO A 149 28.43 12.32 -3.29
CA PRO A 149 29.70 11.69 -2.95
C PRO A 149 29.70 10.19 -3.29
N PHE A 150 30.89 9.60 -3.27
CA PHE A 150 31.09 8.17 -3.47
C PHE A 150 30.40 7.34 -2.36
N GLY A 151 29.72 6.25 -2.75
CA GLY A 151 28.89 5.43 -1.85
C GLY A 151 29.60 4.27 -1.16
N LYS A 152 30.86 4.00 -1.49
CA LYS A 152 31.71 2.94 -0.89
C LYS A 152 31.11 1.52 -0.95
N TYR A 153 30.38 1.21 -2.01
CA TYR A 153 29.83 -0.15 -2.21
C TYR A 153 30.90 -1.13 -2.69
N SER A 154 31.01 -2.28 -2.02
CA SER A 154 31.94 -3.36 -2.39
C SER A 154 31.53 -4.05 -3.70
N ASN A 155 30.24 -4.27 -3.93
CA ASN A 155 29.69 -4.85 -5.15
C ASN A 155 28.31 -4.24 -5.49
N PRO A 156 28.24 -3.04 -6.09
CA PRO A 156 26.98 -2.43 -6.46
C PRO A 156 26.33 -3.18 -7.63
N SER A 157 24.99 -3.26 -7.62
CA SER A 157 24.23 -3.75 -8.78
C SER A 157 24.28 -2.69 -9.89
N PHE A 158 25.19 -2.86 -10.86
CA PHE A 158 25.43 -1.89 -11.93
C PHE A 158 24.26 -1.81 -12.93
N PHE A 159 23.89 -2.93 -13.53
CA PHE A 159 22.78 -2.98 -14.48
C PHE A 159 22.28 -4.42 -14.61
N ASP A 160 21.08 -4.55 -15.12
CA ASP A 160 20.51 -5.80 -15.60
C ASP A 160 20.46 -5.72 -17.13
N LYS A 161 21.14 -6.65 -17.80
CA LYS A 161 21.24 -6.68 -19.27
C LYS A 161 19.87 -6.90 -19.89
N GLU A 162 19.10 -7.85 -19.37
CA GLU A 162 17.78 -8.19 -19.90
C GLU A 162 16.82 -7.01 -19.71
N GLN A 163 16.90 -6.33 -18.55
CA GLN A 163 16.15 -5.11 -18.30
C GLN A 163 16.43 -4.00 -19.32
N LEU A 164 17.70 -3.69 -19.60
CA LEU A 164 18.06 -2.63 -20.56
C LEU A 164 17.64 -2.99 -21.98
N MET A 165 17.80 -4.25 -22.39
CA MET A 165 17.37 -4.74 -23.69
C MET A 165 15.84 -4.64 -23.85
N GLU A 166 15.09 -4.99 -22.81
CA GLU A 166 13.63 -4.92 -22.85
C GLU A 166 13.13 -3.48 -22.87
N ILE A 167 13.74 -2.57 -22.10
CA ILE A 167 13.43 -1.12 -22.19
C ILE A 167 13.75 -0.60 -23.60
N SER A 168 14.87 -1.01 -24.19
CA SER A 168 15.20 -0.64 -25.57
C SER A 168 14.14 -1.13 -26.57
N ARG A 169 13.67 -2.38 -26.42
CA ARG A 169 12.58 -2.94 -27.23
C ARG A 169 11.32 -2.10 -27.11
N LEU A 170 10.92 -1.73 -25.89
CA LEU A 170 9.75 -0.89 -25.62
C LEU A 170 9.89 0.50 -26.24
N LEU A 171 11.04 1.17 -26.07
CA LEU A 171 11.31 2.49 -26.66
C LEU A 171 11.33 2.48 -28.20
N ASN A 172 11.52 1.31 -28.82
CA ASN A 172 11.50 1.11 -30.28
C ASN A 172 10.16 0.60 -30.81
N LEU A 173 9.11 0.49 -29.99
CA LEU A 173 7.78 0.14 -30.48
C LEU A 173 7.32 1.14 -31.54
N ARG A 174 6.65 0.62 -32.57
CA ARG A 174 6.14 1.42 -33.69
C ARG A 174 4.63 1.31 -33.81
N ASN A 175 4.00 2.37 -34.26
CA ASN A 175 2.58 2.38 -34.62
C ASN A 175 2.38 1.69 -35.98
N GLU A 176 1.11 1.58 -36.42
CA GLU A 176 0.73 0.93 -37.68
C GLU A 176 1.36 1.61 -38.92
N ASN A 177 1.68 2.91 -38.82
CA ASN A 177 2.34 3.69 -39.88
C ASN A 177 3.87 3.53 -39.88
N GLY A 178 4.43 2.71 -38.98
CA GLY A 178 5.86 2.48 -38.84
C GLY A 178 6.61 3.60 -38.12
N GLU A 179 5.92 4.56 -37.52
CA GLU A 179 6.52 5.64 -36.73
C GLU A 179 6.76 5.17 -35.28
N LEU A 180 7.75 5.72 -34.60
CA LEU A 180 8.00 5.38 -33.19
C LEU A 180 6.81 5.81 -32.33
N LYS A 181 6.29 4.89 -31.49
CA LYS A 181 5.26 5.21 -30.48
C LYS A 181 5.81 6.15 -29.40
N VAL A 182 7.13 6.13 -29.15
CA VAL A 182 7.77 6.91 -28.09
C VAL A 182 8.58 8.08 -28.65
N LYS A 183 8.15 9.30 -28.29
CA LYS A 183 8.86 10.55 -28.57
C LYS A 183 9.62 11.00 -27.33
N ILE A 184 10.94 11.17 -27.47
CA ILE A 184 11.84 11.53 -26.37
C ILE A 184 12.29 12.99 -26.54
N LEU A 185 11.82 13.88 -25.66
CA LEU A 185 12.05 15.32 -25.70
C LEU A 185 12.99 15.78 -24.58
N ASN A 186 13.65 16.92 -24.79
CA ASN A 186 14.42 17.64 -23.76
C ASN A 186 14.06 19.12 -23.86
N LYS A 187 12.94 19.48 -23.22
CA LYS A 187 12.32 20.81 -23.24
C LYS A 187 11.92 21.21 -21.82
N SER A 188 11.66 22.49 -21.61
CA SER A 188 10.96 22.94 -20.41
C SER A 188 9.51 22.45 -20.45
N PHE A 189 8.92 22.12 -19.31
CA PHE A 189 7.58 21.51 -19.26
C PHE A 189 6.50 22.38 -19.93
N ASN A 190 6.63 23.71 -19.84
CA ASN A 190 5.71 24.67 -20.45
C ASN A 190 5.74 24.68 -21.98
N GLU A 191 6.82 24.19 -22.59
CA GLU A 191 6.92 24.04 -24.06
C GLU A 191 6.19 22.78 -24.57
N LEU A 192 5.70 21.91 -23.68
CA LEU A 192 5.00 20.68 -24.07
C LEU A 192 3.54 20.90 -24.45
N GLU A 193 3.04 22.12 -24.26
CA GLU A 193 1.67 22.51 -24.57
C GLU A 193 1.27 22.20 -26.03
N GLU A 194 2.23 22.24 -26.96
CA GLU A 194 2.04 21.94 -28.39
C GLU A 194 1.70 20.45 -28.66
N TYR A 195 1.99 19.56 -27.70
CA TYR A 195 1.75 18.12 -27.81
C TYR A 195 0.47 17.65 -27.11
N ILE A 196 -0.19 18.54 -26.36
CA ILE A 196 -1.28 18.20 -25.45
C ILE A 196 -2.60 18.76 -25.99
N ASP A 197 -3.60 17.87 -26.06
CA ASP A 197 -4.98 18.14 -26.47
C ASP A 197 -5.98 17.29 -25.66
N ALA A 198 -7.25 17.29 -26.07
CA ALA A 198 -8.33 16.56 -25.40
C ALA A 198 -8.16 15.03 -25.39
N ASP A 199 -7.36 14.45 -26.30
CA ASP A 199 -7.10 13.01 -26.38
C ASP A 199 -5.83 12.62 -25.58
N THR A 200 -5.36 13.50 -24.69
CA THR A 200 -4.10 13.34 -23.98
C THR A 200 -4.31 13.11 -22.49
N PHE A 201 -3.64 12.06 -21.96
CA PHE A 201 -3.38 11.90 -20.52
C PHE A 201 -2.00 12.46 -20.17
N VAL A 202 -1.94 13.37 -19.20
CA VAL A 202 -0.69 14.00 -18.74
C VAL A 202 -0.41 13.59 -17.30
N TYR A 203 0.77 13.03 -17.04
CA TYR A 203 1.22 12.69 -15.69
C TYR A 203 2.41 13.56 -15.29
N CYS A 204 2.25 14.36 -14.25
CA CYS A 204 3.26 15.28 -13.75
C CYS A 204 3.85 14.80 -12.42
N ASP A 205 5.15 14.52 -12.38
CA ASP A 205 5.90 14.23 -11.15
C ASP A 205 7.08 15.21 -10.98
N PRO A 206 6.80 16.49 -10.67
CA PRO A 206 7.84 17.50 -10.55
C PRO A 206 8.76 17.24 -9.35
N PRO A 207 9.93 17.89 -9.29
CA PRO A 207 10.69 17.97 -8.05
C PRO A 207 9.82 18.49 -6.90
N TYR A 208 9.90 17.83 -5.75
CA TYR A 208 9.14 18.24 -4.56
C TYR A 208 9.52 19.63 -4.10
N ARG A 209 8.54 20.35 -3.56
CA ARG A 209 8.76 21.65 -2.92
C ARG A 209 9.78 21.51 -1.78
N PRO A 210 10.84 22.35 -1.74
CA PRO A 210 11.83 22.30 -0.67
C PRO A 210 11.22 22.58 0.71
N VAL A 211 11.67 21.85 1.74
CA VAL A 211 11.22 22.05 3.11
C VAL A 211 11.86 23.31 3.71
N THR A 212 11.05 24.24 4.21
CA THR A 212 11.52 25.34 5.07
C THR A 212 11.23 25.03 6.53
N VAL A 213 12.22 24.55 7.29
CA VAL A 213 12.06 24.36 8.73
C VAL A 213 12.42 25.66 9.45
N GLY A 214 11.48 26.22 10.22
CA GLY A 214 11.78 27.23 11.25
C GLY A 214 11.82 28.71 10.83
N GLY A 215 10.97 29.15 9.90
CA GLY A 215 10.76 30.59 9.64
C GLY A 215 11.96 31.37 9.09
N PHE A 216 13.11 30.73 8.93
CA PHE A 216 14.23 31.25 8.17
C PHE A 216 14.04 30.85 6.70
N THR A 217 13.82 31.85 5.86
CA THR A 217 14.06 31.81 4.41
C THR A 217 15.55 31.60 4.14
N SER A 218 16.09 30.46 4.58
CA SER A 218 17.31 29.94 3.97
C SER A 218 16.93 29.68 2.52
N TYR A 219 17.48 30.50 1.63
CA TYR A 219 17.45 30.34 0.18
C TYR A 219 17.78 28.89 -0.17
N ASN A 220 16.77 28.04 -0.21
CA ASN A 220 16.92 26.68 -0.66
C ASN A 220 17.10 26.82 -2.17
N LYS A 221 18.36 26.81 -2.60
CA LYS A 221 18.81 26.90 -4.01
C LYS A 221 18.44 25.62 -4.79
N SER A 222 17.22 25.13 -4.60
CA SER A 222 16.56 24.25 -5.57
C SER A 222 16.07 25.15 -6.69
N ASN A 223 16.35 24.78 -7.94
CA ASN A 223 15.83 25.49 -9.09
C ASN A 223 14.30 25.31 -9.26
N PHE A 224 13.68 24.42 -8.46
CA PHE A 224 12.24 24.18 -8.43
C PHE A 224 11.67 24.57 -7.06
N ASN A 225 11.42 25.86 -6.88
CA ASN A 225 10.88 26.48 -5.66
C ASN A 225 9.36 26.78 -5.82
N ASP A 226 8.78 27.57 -4.91
CA ASP A 226 7.35 27.93 -4.92
C ASP A 226 6.93 28.66 -6.22
N GLU A 227 7.83 29.46 -6.81
CA GLU A 227 7.60 30.13 -8.09
C GLU A 227 7.52 29.11 -9.24
N ALA A 228 8.42 28.12 -9.26
CA ALA A 228 8.36 27.04 -10.24
C ALA A 228 7.12 26.15 -10.06
N GLN A 229 6.69 25.89 -8.82
CA GLN A 229 5.41 25.20 -8.55
C GLN A 229 4.22 26.02 -9.07
N THR A 230 4.26 27.35 -8.92
CA THR A 230 3.23 28.25 -9.45
C THR A 230 3.19 28.23 -10.97
N LEU A 231 4.35 28.26 -11.64
CA LEU A 231 4.44 28.11 -13.10
C LEU A 231 3.91 26.75 -13.57
N LEU A 232 4.15 25.68 -12.80
CA LEU A 232 3.58 24.36 -13.10
C LEU A 232 2.06 24.37 -12.96
N ARG A 233 1.49 25.04 -11.95
CA ARG A 233 0.04 25.24 -11.83
C ARG A 233 -0.52 26.01 -13.02
N ASP A 234 0.15 27.07 -13.47
CA ASP A 234 -0.30 27.85 -14.63
C ASP A 234 -0.30 27.00 -15.90
N PHE A 235 0.76 26.22 -16.13
CA PHE A 235 0.79 25.22 -17.19
C PHE A 235 -0.36 24.21 -17.05
N TYR A 236 -0.58 23.67 -15.85
CA TYR A 236 -1.67 22.74 -15.55
C TYR A 236 -3.04 23.31 -15.95
N LYS A 237 -3.31 24.59 -15.66
CA LYS A 237 -4.55 25.27 -16.07
C LYS A 237 -4.66 25.43 -17.59
N VAL A 238 -3.55 25.71 -18.28
CA VAL A 238 -3.54 25.84 -19.74
C VAL A 238 -3.89 24.51 -20.40
N ILE A 239 -3.29 23.40 -19.97
CA ILE A 239 -3.56 22.08 -20.56
C ILE A 239 -4.93 21.53 -20.14
N ASP A 240 -5.44 21.91 -18.97
CA ASP A 240 -6.82 21.62 -18.54
C ASP A 240 -7.84 22.28 -19.48
N ALA A 241 -7.62 23.56 -19.83
CA ALA A 241 -8.47 24.29 -20.77
C ALA A 241 -8.48 23.68 -22.20
N LYS A 242 -7.47 22.87 -22.56
CA LYS A 242 -7.44 22.11 -23.82
C LYS A 242 -8.24 20.80 -23.77
N GLY A 243 -8.78 20.44 -22.60
CA GLY A 243 -9.55 19.22 -22.38
C GLY A 243 -8.71 17.99 -22.03
N ALA A 244 -7.40 18.15 -21.81
CA ALA A 244 -6.54 17.02 -21.43
C ALA A 244 -6.96 16.46 -20.06
N LYS A 245 -6.72 15.17 -19.83
CA LYS A 245 -6.85 14.57 -18.49
C LYS A 245 -5.50 14.60 -17.80
N ILE A 246 -5.44 15.15 -16.59
CA ILE A 246 -4.17 15.49 -15.94
C ILE A 246 -4.16 14.91 -14.54
N MET A 247 -3.03 14.30 -14.19
CA MET A 247 -2.70 13.87 -12.84
C MET A 247 -1.33 14.42 -12.46
N LEU A 248 -1.23 15.02 -11.28
CA LEU A 248 0.01 15.48 -10.69
C LEU A 248 0.26 14.80 -9.35
N SER A 249 1.47 14.34 -9.12
CA SER A 249 1.90 13.84 -7.81
C SER A 249 2.88 14.81 -7.14
N ASN A 250 2.79 14.98 -5.82
CA ASN A 250 3.73 15.82 -5.07
C ASN A 250 3.85 15.35 -3.61
N SER A 251 4.89 15.78 -2.91
CA SER A 251 4.97 15.57 -1.46
C SER A 251 3.90 16.37 -0.73
N ASP A 252 3.27 15.80 0.30
CA ASP A 252 2.34 16.55 1.15
C ASP A 252 3.11 17.39 2.19
N PRO A 253 3.09 18.73 2.13
CA PRO A 253 3.78 19.58 3.10
C PRO A 253 3.19 19.43 4.51
N LYS A 254 1.95 18.95 4.63
CA LYS A 254 1.30 18.66 5.92
C LYS A 254 1.95 17.53 6.70
N ASN A 255 2.81 16.73 6.07
CA ASN A 255 3.67 15.78 6.79
C ASN A 255 4.65 16.47 7.75
N LEU A 256 4.95 17.76 7.53
CA LEU A 256 5.95 18.51 8.29
C LEU A 256 5.31 19.67 9.07
N ASP A 257 4.36 20.37 8.45
CA ASP A 257 3.55 21.41 9.10
C ASP A 257 2.10 21.27 8.64
N GLU A 258 1.21 20.81 9.53
CA GLU A 258 -0.22 20.63 9.25
C GLU A 258 -0.92 21.90 8.77
N LYS A 259 -0.33 23.09 9.01
CA LYS A 259 -0.88 24.38 8.58
C LYS A 259 -0.39 24.81 7.19
N ASP A 260 0.56 24.11 6.60
CA ASP A 260 1.06 24.41 5.27
C ASP A 260 0.05 23.93 4.20
N ASN A 261 -0.86 24.84 3.83
CA ASN A 261 -1.88 24.62 2.81
C ASN A 261 -1.40 25.01 1.40
N PHE A 262 -0.09 25.19 1.16
CA PHE A 262 0.42 25.74 -0.12
C PHE A 262 -0.17 25.06 -1.35
N PHE A 263 -0.16 23.71 -1.40
CA PHE A 263 -0.73 22.98 -2.53
C PHE A 263 -2.26 22.90 -2.52
N ASP A 264 -2.89 22.90 -1.35
CA ASP A 264 -4.35 22.96 -1.24
C ASP A 264 -4.89 24.28 -1.83
N ASP A 265 -4.22 25.39 -1.54
CA ASP A 265 -4.56 26.72 -2.07
C ASP A 265 -4.17 26.85 -3.55
N LEU A 266 -2.97 26.37 -3.93
CA LEU A 266 -2.47 26.49 -5.29
C LEU A 266 -3.33 25.75 -6.30
N TYR A 267 -3.87 24.58 -5.91
CA TYR A 267 -4.69 23.70 -6.75
C TYR A 267 -6.15 23.62 -6.27
N SER A 268 -6.68 24.66 -5.62
CA SER A 268 -8.04 24.69 -5.06
C SER A 268 -9.15 24.42 -6.08
N ASP A 269 -8.89 24.68 -7.36
CA ASP A 269 -9.82 24.45 -8.48
C ASP A 269 -9.87 22.98 -8.94
N PHE A 270 -9.01 22.12 -8.37
CA PHE A 270 -8.81 20.73 -8.77
C PHE A 270 -9.10 19.75 -7.63
N SER A 271 -9.22 18.46 -7.96
CA SER A 271 -9.39 17.41 -6.97
C SER A 271 -8.04 17.07 -6.34
N ILE A 272 -7.93 17.16 -5.01
CA ILE A 272 -6.70 16.84 -4.27
C ILE A 272 -6.98 15.64 -3.36
N LYS A 273 -6.27 14.54 -3.62
CA LYS A 273 -6.29 13.32 -2.81
C LYS A 273 -4.97 13.13 -2.09
N ARG A 274 -5.03 12.69 -0.83
CA ARG A 274 -3.86 12.31 -0.04
C ARG A 274 -3.76 10.79 0.00
N VAL A 275 -2.67 10.24 -0.53
CA VAL A 275 -2.41 8.80 -0.60
C VAL A 275 -1.22 8.43 0.28
N TYR A 276 -1.25 7.27 0.91
CA TYR A 276 -0.19 6.85 1.82
C TYR A 276 1.03 6.33 1.07
N ALA A 277 2.21 6.89 1.35
CA ALA A 277 3.48 6.46 0.78
C ALA A 277 4.46 5.95 1.85
N LYS A 278 5.07 4.79 1.59
CA LYS A 278 6.12 4.22 2.45
C LYS A 278 7.48 4.81 2.06
N ARG A 279 8.04 5.77 2.81
CA ARG A 279 9.44 6.18 2.60
C ARG A 279 10.40 5.30 3.41
N ASN A 280 11.32 4.63 2.74
CA ASN A 280 12.43 3.86 3.33
C ASN A 280 13.71 4.68 3.55
N ILE A 281 13.62 6.00 3.69
CA ILE A 281 14.81 6.86 3.85
C ILE A 281 14.53 7.89 4.95
N ASN A 282 14.69 7.48 6.21
CA ASN A 282 14.92 8.39 7.33
C ASN A 282 15.79 7.69 8.38
N SER A 283 16.89 8.33 8.77
CA SER A 283 17.90 7.83 9.70
C SER A 283 17.50 7.94 11.18
N VAL A 284 16.27 8.35 11.49
CA VAL A 284 15.78 8.61 12.85
C VAL A 284 14.52 7.79 13.13
N GLY A 285 14.57 6.95 14.18
CA GLY A 285 13.51 5.98 14.52
C GLY A 285 12.17 6.58 14.97
N SER A 286 12.15 7.82 15.45
CA SER A 286 10.94 8.52 15.94
C SER A 286 10.11 9.21 14.85
N GLY A 287 10.58 9.26 13.60
CA GLY A 287 9.87 9.88 12.47
C GLY A 287 9.12 8.91 11.55
N ARG A 288 8.96 7.64 11.94
CA ARG A 288 8.26 6.61 11.14
C ARG A 288 6.74 6.72 11.33
N GLY A 289 6.16 7.86 10.98
CA GLY A 289 4.72 8.04 10.80
C GLY A 289 4.27 7.62 9.39
N LYS A 290 2.95 7.46 9.19
CA LYS A 290 2.36 7.31 7.84
C LYS A 290 2.51 8.64 7.11
N ILE A 291 3.40 8.72 6.12
CA ILE A 291 3.59 9.92 5.28
C ILE A 291 2.58 9.88 4.15
N THR A 292 1.95 11.01 3.85
CA THR A 292 1.05 11.19 2.71
C THR A 292 1.79 11.80 1.51
N GLU A 293 1.41 11.42 0.30
CA GLU A 293 1.73 12.13 -0.95
C GLU A 293 0.41 12.68 -1.52
N LEU A 294 0.48 13.80 -2.24
CA LEU A 294 -0.65 14.41 -2.93
C LEU A 294 -0.78 13.79 -4.33
N LEU A 295 -2.01 13.48 -4.71
CA LEU A 295 -2.44 13.26 -6.09
C LEU A 295 -3.48 14.31 -6.44
N ILE A 296 -3.20 15.12 -7.47
CA ILE A 296 -4.04 16.23 -7.91
C ILE A 296 -4.55 15.92 -9.31
N THR A 297 -5.87 15.98 -9.53
CA THR A 297 -6.50 15.64 -10.81
C THR A 297 -7.51 16.69 -11.25
N ASN A 298 -7.65 16.89 -12.57
CA ASN A 298 -8.69 17.78 -13.14
C ASN A 298 -10.00 17.05 -13.49
N TYR A 299 -10.03 15.74 -13.29
CA TYR A 299 -11.22 14.92 -13.37
C TYR A 299 -11.57 14.45 -11.96
N LYS A 300 -12.86 14.29 -11.72
CA LYS A 300 -13.35 13.66 -10.49
C LYS A 300 -13.14 12.16 -10.62
N ASP A 301 -12.86 11.52 -9.49
CA ASP A 301 -12.88 10.07 -9.42
C ASP A 301 -14.33 9.59 -9.57
N ASP A 302 -14.79 9.48 -10.80
CA ASP A 302 -16.06 8.82 -11.11
C ASP A 302 -15.93 7.29 -10.91
N ARG A 303 -14.75 6.78 -10.47
CA ARG A 303 -14.51 5.40 -10.03
C ARG A 303 -14.51 5.24 -8.51
N GLY A 304 -15.33 6.03 -7.83
CA GLY A 304 -16.24 5.38 -6.90
C GLY A 304 -17.08 4.34 -7.65
N MET A 305 -16.61 3.09 -7.76
CA MET A 305 -17.37 1.92 -8.27
C MET A 305 -17.26 1.52 -9.75
N GLU A 306 -16.06 1.22 -10.27
CA GLU A 306 -15.96 0.21 -11.35
C GLU A 306 -15.58 -1.16 -10.79
N VAL A 307 -16.53 -1.74 -10.04
CA VAL A 307 -16.74 -3.19 -10.07
C VAL A 307 -17.83 -3.39 -11.10
N ALA A 308 -17.49 -3.93 -12.27
CA ALA A 308 -18.38 -4.43 -13.31
C ALA A 308 -19.87 -4.06 -13.11
N ILE A 309 -20.23 -2.81 -13.38
CA ILE A 309 -21.63 -2.43 -13.52
C ILE A 309 -21.94 -2.68 -14.99
N THR A 310 -22.43 -3.88 -15.28
CA THR A 310 -23.31 -4.06 -16.43
C THR A 310 -24.40 -2.99 -16.34
N GLU A 311 -24.47 -2.15 -17.36
CA GLU A 311 -25.44 -1.07 -17.55
C GLU A 311 -26.77 -1.31 -16.82
N VAL A 312 -27.02 -0.53 -15.78
CA VAL A 312 -28.38 -0.22 -15.36
C VAL A 312 -28.45 1.30 -15.25
N ASN A 313 -28.92 1.92 -16.34
CA ASN A 313 -29.44 3.28 -16.34
C ASN A 313 -30.49 3.44 -15.23
N THR A 314 -30.13 4.08 -14.13
CA THR A 314 -31.06 4.82 -13.27
C THR A 314 -30.29 5.91 -12.54
N GLU A 315 -30.71 7.16 -12.70
CA GLU A 315 -30.33 8.29 -11.85
C GLU A 315 -30.31 7.88 -10.36
N PRO A 316 -29.44 8.47 -9.51
CA PRO A 316 -29.45 8.19 -8.08
C PRO A 316 -30.82 8.59 -7.50
N LYS A 317 -31.64 7.59 -7.21
CA LYS A 317 -32.91 7.77 -6.50
C LYS A 317 -32.60 8.05 -5.04
N SER A 318 -33.18 9.11 -4.49
CA SER A 318 -33.17 9.39 -3.04
C SER A 318 -33.76 8.19 -2.28
N TYR A 319 -33.09 7.74 -1.22
CA TYR A 319 -33.63 6.71 -0.33
C TYR A 319 -34.90 7.20 0.37
N LEU A 320 -34.91 8.46 0.82
CA LEU A 320 -35.98 9.02 1.63
C LEU A 320 -37.25 9.31 0.82
N GLU A 321 -37.11 9.56 -0.48
CA GLU A 321 -38.21 9.86 -1.39
C GLU A 321 -38.70 8.63 -2.18
N THR A 322 -37.96 7.52 -2.14
CA THR A 322 -38.33 6.28 -2.84
C THR A 322 -39.28 5.42 -2.02
N GLN A 323 -40.36 4.97 -2.65
CA GLN A 323 -41.32 4.04 -2.04
C GLN A 323 -40.66 2.70 -1.70
N SER A 324 -41.07 2.07 -0.60
CA SER A 324 -40.47 0.81 -0.14
C SER A 324 -40.49 -0.31 -1.19
N SER A 325 -41.53 -0.37 -2.04
CA SER A 325 -41.62 -1.35 -3.14
C SER A 325 -40.53 -1.18 -4.19
N ASP A 326 -40.07 0.05 -4.42
CA ASP A 326 -38.99 0.33 -5.38
C ASP A 326 -37.62 0.21 -4.72
N LEU A 327 -37.50 0.53 -3.43
CA LEU A 327 -36.29 0.23 -2.65
C LEU A 327 -35.99 -1.28 -2.63
N VAL A 328 -37.01 -2.14 -2.49
CA VAL A 328 -36.84 -3.60 -2.59
C VAL A 328 -36.24 -4.00 -3.94
N LYS A 329 -36.73 -3.45 -5.05
CA LYS A 329 -36.20 -3.75 -6.41
C LYS A 329 -34.76 -3.26 -6.59
N ILE A 330 -34.45 -2.07 -6.08
CA ILE A 330 -33.09 -1.52 -6.13
C ILE A 330 -32.16 -2.42 -5.32
N PHE A 331 -32.60 -2.80 -4.12
CA PHE A 331 -31.85 -3.65 -3.21
C PHE A 331 -31.57 -5.01 -3.83
N THR A 332 -32.55 -5.74 -4.36
CA THR A 332 -32.34 -7.07 -4.93
C THR A 332 -31.47 -7.07 -6.18
N LYS A 333 -31.60 -6.05 -7.04
CA LYS A 333 -30.83 -5.92 -8.28
C LYS A 333 -29.37 -5.53 -8.07
N SER A 334 -29.05 -4.89 -6.95
CA SER A 334 -27.72 -4.37 -6.67
C SER A 334 -26.94 -5.16 -5.61
N LEU A 335 -27.33 -6.40 -5.32
CA LEU A 335 -26.61 -7.26 -4.37
C LEU A 335 -25.25 -7.69 -4.89
N LEU A 336 -24.26 -7.72 -3.99
CA LEU A 336 -22.98 -8.36 -4.19
C LEU A 336 -23.12 -9.88 -4.25
N GLU A 337 -22.31 -10.49 -5.11
CA GLU A 337 -22.14 -11.95 -5.16
C GLU A 337 -21.21 -12.46 -4.05
N THR A 338 -20.28 -11.62 -3.59
CA THR A 338 -19.32 -11.94 -2.53
C THR A 338 -18.88 -10.69 -1.76
N ASN A 339 -18.54 -10.87 -0.48
CA ASN A 339 -17.90 -9.85 0.36
C ASN A 339 -16.37 -9.99 0.44
N ARG A 340 -15.76 -10.85 -0.36
CA ARG A 340 -14.33 -11.19 -0.24
C ARG A 340 -13.45 -10.20 -1.00
N GLY A 341 -12.79 -9.29 -0.27
CA GLY A 341 -11.71 -8.44 -0.80
C GLY A 341 -10.34 -9.15 -0.85
N PHE A 342 -9.30 -8.48 -1.35
CA PHE A 342 -7.95 -9.08 -1.48
C PHE A 342 -7.38 -9.58 -0.14
N ASN A 343 -7.58 -8.81 0.93
CA ASN A 343 -7.18 -9.13 2.30
C ASN A 343 -7.94 -10.33 2.91
N PHE A 344 -9.02 -10.81 2.30
CA PHE A 344 -9.70 -12.05 2.71
C PHE A 344 -8.77 -13.26 2.53
N TYR A 345 -8.02 -13.29 1.42
CA TYR A 345 -7.27 -14.45 0.98
C TYR A 345 -5.92 -14.57 1.69
N VAL A 346 -5.22 -13.45 1.89
CA VAL A 346 -3.91 -13.43 2.56
C VAL A 346 -3.78 -12.17 3.42
N ASN A 347 -3.32 -12.34 4.67
CA ASN A 347 -2.90 -11.24 5.53
C ASN A 347 -1.37 -11.15 5.56
N TRP A 348 -0.80 -10.25 4.75
CA TRP A 348 0.65 -10.04 4.66
C TRP A 348 1.25 -9.30 5.86
N GLU A 349 0.45 -8.57 6.64
CA GLU A 349 0.94 -7.79 7.78
C GLU A 349 1.45 -8.69 8.90
N ARG A 350 0.80 -9.83 9.09
CA ARG A 350 1.14 -10.80 10.12
C ARG A 350 2.55 -11.42 9.95
N PRO A 351 2.89 -12.08 8.82
CA PRO A 351 4.24 -12.59 8.61
C PRO A 351 5.27 -11.46 8.63
N ALA A 352 4.96 -10.29 8.03
CA ALA A 352 5.87 -9.15 8.05
C ALA A 352 6.19 -8.65 9.47
N THR A 353 5.18 -8.59 10.35
CA THR A 353 5.36 -8.17 11.74
C THR A 353 6.23 -9.15 12.52
N ILE A 354 5.99 -10.45 12.37
CA ILE A 354 6.76 -11.48 13.07
C ILE A 354 8.22 -11.48 12.60
N VAL A 355 8.45 -11.43 11.27
CA VAL A 355 9.80 -11.36 10.70
C VAL A 355 10.53 -10.10 11.18
N SER A 356 9.86 -8.94 11.18
CA SER A 356 10.47 -7.70 11.65
C SER A 356 10.81 -7.74 13.13
N GLN A 357 9.99 -8.39 13.95
CA GLN A 357 10.18 -8.44 15.39
C GLN A 357 11.31 -9.40 15.80
N TYR A 358 11.40 -10.56 15.16
CA TYR A 358 12.35 -11.61 15.50
C TYR A 358 13.49 -11.74 14.49
N ASN A 359 13.80 -10.65 13.78
CA ASN A 359 14.77 -10.69 12.68
C ASN A 359 16.15 -11.19 13.14
N ILE A 360 16.60 -10.80 14.33
CA ILE A 360 17.90 -11.21 14.86
C ILE A 360 17.88 -12.70 15.17
N GLU A 361 16.87 -13.16 15.91
CA GLU A 361 16.70 -14.55 16.31
C GLU A 361 16.56 -15.49 15.11
N LEU A 362 15.73 -15.11 14.12
CA LEU A 362 15.54 -15.85 12.88
C LEU A 362 16.84 -15.99 12.09
N ASN A 363 17.63 -14.92 12.00
CA ASN A 363 18.93 -14.96 11.32
C ASN A 363 19.97 -15.78 12.11
N THR A 364 19.93 -15.75 13.43
CA THR A 364 20.77 -16.60 14.28
C THR A 364 20.44 -18.09 14.07
N LEU A 365 19.15 -18.44 14.05
CA LEU A 365 18.69 -19.81 13.83
C LEU A 365 18.98 -20.35 12.41
N ASN A 366 19.21 -19.47 11.42
CA ASN A 366 19.65 -19.92 10.09
C ASN A 366 20.98 -20.71 10.14
N ALA A 367 21.81 -20.52 11.17
CA ALA A 367 23.04 -21.32 11.36
C ALA A 367 22.78 -22.82 11.59
N LEU A 368 21.54 -23.21 11.90
CA LEU A 368 21.13 -24.61 12.08
C LEU A 368 20.64 -25.26 10.78
N VAL A 369 20.38 -24.47 9.74
CA VAL A 369 19.86 -24.97 8.45
C VAL A 369 20.90 -25.86 7.77
N LYS A 370 20.53 -27.09 7.44
CA LYS A 370 21.40 -28.15 6.89
C LYS A 370 22.65 -28.44 7.74
N ASN A 371 22.65 -28.07 9.02
CA ASN A 371 23.80 -28.27 9.89
C ASN A 371 23.81 -29.70 10.47
N LYS A 372 24.87 -30.46 10.19
CA LYS A 372 25.05 -31.84 10.68
C LYS A 372 25.28 -31.91 12.19
N ASN A 373 25.76 -30.83 12.81
CA ASN A 373 26.02 -30.72 14.25
C ASN A 373 24.89 -29.96 14.98
N TYR A 374 23.64 -30.16 14.55
CA TYR A 374 22.47 -29.43 15.05
C TYR A 374 22.40 -29.35 16.58
N ASP A 375 22.57 -30.47 17.29
CA ASP A 375 22.38 -30.52 18.75
C ASP A 375 23.35 -29.62 19.50
N ASP A 376 24.65 -29.72 19.19
CA ASP A 376 25.69 -28.92 19.85
C ASP A 376 25.58 -27.43 19.49
N ASP A 377 25.29 -27.14 18.23
CA ASP A 377 25.20 -25.75 17.77
C ASP A 377 23.90 -25.09 18.23
N PHE A 378 22.79 -25.85 18.36
CA PHE A 378 21.58 -25.37 18.99
C PHE A 378 21.85 -24.97 20.45
N LYS A 379 22.51 -25.83 21.23
CA LYS A 379 22.89 -25.51 22.61
C LYS A 379 23.74 -24.25 22.71
N LYS A 380 24.78 -24.12 21.87
CA LYS A 380 25.64 -22.92 21.83
C LYS A 380 24.86 -21.67 21.47
N ILE A 381 23.95 -21.76 20.49
CA ILE A 381 23.12 -20.65 20.05
C ILE A 381 22.19 -20.21 21.18
N VAL A 382 21.44 -21.13 21.80
CA VAL A 382 20.51 -20.80 22.90
C VAL A 382 21.28 -20.23 24.09
N LYS A 383 22.44 -20.79 24.43
CA LYS A 383 23.28 -20.27 25.52
C LYS A 383 23.77 -18.84 25.27
N ARG A 384 24.06 -18.48 24.02
CA ARG A 384 24.56 -17.15 23.63
C ARG A 384 23.43 -16.15 23.34
N PHE A 385 22.31 -16.62 22.83
CA PHE A 385 21.15 -15.84 22.43
C PHE A 385 19.85 -16.54 22.90
N PRO A 386 19.53 -16.50 24.21
CA PRO A 386 18.38 -17.21 24.78
C PRO A 386 17.03 -16.82 24.16
N THR A 387 16.91 -15.59 23.65
CA THR A 387 15.68 -15.07 23.01
C THR A 387 15.27 -15.85 21.75
N VAL A 388 16.16 -16.64 21.13
CA VAL A 388 15.80 -17.49 19.98
C VAL A 388 14.68 -18.48 20.30
N ILE A 389 14.51 -18.85 21.57
CA ILE A 389 13.42 -19.69 22.05
C ILE A 389 12.06 -19.03 21.78
N ASN A 390 11.96 -17.70 21.88
CA ASN A 390 10.72 -16.95 21.68
C ASN A 390 10.15 -17.07 20.25
N VAL A 391 10.97 -17.51 19.29
CA VAL A 391 10.57 -17.71 17.89
C VAL A 391 9.89 -19.05 17.65
N LEU A 392 10.22 -20.07 18.45
CA LEU A 392 9.77 -21.45 18.22
C LEU A 392 8.25 -21.57 18.06
N PRO A 393 7.38 -20.90 18.84
CA PRO A 393 5.92 -20.95 18.67
C PRO A 393 5.39 -20.51 17.30
N ALA A 394 6.19 -19.79 16.52
CA ALA A 394 5.83 -19.38 15.16
C ALA A 394 6.18 -20.45 14.10
N LEU A 395 6.96 -21.46 14.46
CA LEU A 395 7.41 -22.53 13.56
C LEU A 395 6.50 -23.77 13.57
N PHE A 396 5.50 -23.82 14.44
CA PHE A 396 4.55 -24.94 14.53
C PHE A 396 3.10 -24.46 14.76
N ALA A 397 2.16 -25.40 14.65
CA ALA A 397 0.74 -25.11 14.69
C ALA A 397 0.27 -24.80 16.12
N LEU A 398 -0.22 -23.58 16.33
CA LEU A 398 -0.87 -23.12 17.56
C LEU A 398 -2.11 -22.30 17.19
N SER A 399 -3.10 -22.27 18.09
CA SER A 399 -4.18 -21.32 17.95
C SER A 399 -3.66 -19.88 18.11
N LYS A 400 -4.40 -18.90 17.58
CA LYS A 400 -4.00 -17.49 17.67
C LYS A 400 -3.85 -17.03 19.13
N ASP A 401 -4.84 -17.37 19.95
CA ASP A 401 -4.89 -16.92 21.34
C ASP A 401 -3.81 -17.57 22.19
N GLU A 402 -3.60 -18.87 22.01
CA GLU A 402 -2.51 -19.61 22.67
C GLU A 402 -1.14 -19.02 22.33
N ARG A 403 -0.84 -18.81 21.03
CA ARG A 403 0.42 -18.19 20.61
C ARG A 403 0.63 -16.80 21.22
N GLU A 404 -0.40 -15.97 21.23
CA GLU A 404 -0.32 -14.62 21.80
C GLU A 404 -0.14 -14.63 23.32
N ASN A 405 -0.76 -15.58 24.02
CA ASN A 405 -0.61 -15.74 25.46
C ASN A 405 0.79 -16.23 25.84
N LEU A 406 1.33 -17.23 25.12
CA LEU A 406 2.71 -17.70 25.30
C LEU A 406 3.72 -16.57 25.10
N ARG A 407 3.56 -15.82 24.01
CA ARG A 407 4.43 -14.69 23.67
C ARG A 407 4.40 -13.57 24.70
N LYS A 408 3.23 -13.27 25.28
CA LYS A 408 3.08 -12.24 26.32
C LYS A 408 3.47 -12.74 27.72
N GLY A 409 3.89 -14.01 27.84
CA GLY A 409 4.16 -14.64 29.13
C GLY A 409 2.92 -14.74 30.03
N LYS A 410 1.72 -14.71 29.44
CA LYS A 410 0.46 -14.90 30.18
C LYS A 410 0.17 -16.36 30.47
N ASP A 411 0.81 -17.26 29.73
CA ASP A 411 0.65 -18.70 29.83
C ASP A 411 1.95 -19.43 29.41
N VAL A 412 1.99 -20.74 29.64
CA VAL A 412 3.06 -21.66 29.23
C VAL A 412 2.49 -22.79 28.39
N LEU A 413 3.28 -23.34 27.46
CA LEU A 413 2.84 -24.46 26.64
C LEU A 413 2.93 -25.73 27.48
N LYS A 414 1.82 -26.45 27.62
CA LYS A 414 1.76 -27.70 28.37
C LYS A 414 1.64 -28.87 27.41
N VAL A 415 2.56 -29.83 27.53
CA VAL A 415 2.62 -31.03 26.69
C VAL A 415 2.54 -32.25 27.58
N VAL A 416 1.65 -33.20 27.27
CA VAL A 416 1.54 -34.45 28.04
C VAL A 416 2.87 -35.19 28.03
N ASN A 417 3.34 -35.58 29.21
CA ASN A 417 4.55 -36.35 29.35
C ASN A 417 4.25 -37.85 29.17
N ILE A 418 4.61 -38.41 28.02
CA ILE A 418 4.30 -39.81 27.69
C ILE A 418 5.36 -40.77 28.25
N ASP A 419 6.53 -40.24 28.67
CA ASP A 419 7.73 -41.03 28.98
C ASP A 419 8.03 -41.17 30.48
N ALA A 420 7.26 -40.55 31.38
CA ALA A 420 7.55 -40.50 32.82
C ALA A 420 6.44 -41.08 33.71
N LEU A 421 6.84 -41.64 34.86
CA LEU A 421 5.95 -42.17 35.91
C LEU A 421 5.58 -41.13 36.98
N GLU A 422 6.11 -39.88 36.91
CA GLU A 422 6.05 -38.91 38.03
C GLU A 422 5.38 -37.57 37.71
N GLU A 423 5.53 -36.97 36.52
CA GLU A 423 4.87 -35.71 36.13
C GLU A 423 4.02 -35.86 34.86
N ASP A 424 2.72 -35.55 34.93
CA ASP A 424 1.77 -35.71 33.82
C ASP A 424 1.97 -34.70 32.67
N LEU A 425 2.58 -33.53 32.94
CA LEU A 425 2.69 -32.40 32.00
C LEU A 425 4.09 -31.78 32.02
N LEU A 426 4.66 -31.58 30.82
CA LEU A 426 5.85 -30.79 30.56
C LEU A 426 5.45 -29.35 30.22
N GLU A 427 6.00 -28.37 30.95
CA GLU A 427 5.73 -26.95 30.70
C GLU A 427 6.88 -26.24 29.98
N TYR A 428 6.58 -25.45 28.95
CA TYR A 428 7.55 -24.69 28.17
C TYR A 428 7.18 -23.20 28.11
N ARG A 429 8.11 -22.34 28.52
CA ARG A 429 7.95 -20.88 28.41
C ARG A 429 8.58 -20.37 27.12
N PHE A 430 7.95 -19.40 26.47
CA PHE A 430 8.45 -18.78 25.22
C PHE A 430 8.47 -17.25 25.29
N ASN A 431 8.68 -16.72 26.49
CA ASN A 431 8.89 -15.31 26.78
C ASN A 431 10.15 -15.17 27.65
N ILE A 432 11.30 -15.47 27.04
CA ILE A 432 12.64 -15.36 27.62
C ILE A 432 13.11 -13.91 27.48
N GLY A 433 13.60 -13.31 28.57
CA GLY A 433 14.14 -11.95 28.56
C GLY A 433 15.50 -11.84 27.86
N GLU A 434 15.86 -10.64 27.39
CA GLU A 434 17.14 -10.41 26.67
C GLU A 434 18.39 -10.66 27.54
N GLU A 435 18.30 -10.41 28.85
CA GLU A 435 19.39 -10.61 29.82
C GLU A 435 19.26 -11.93 30.60
N GLU A 436 18.23 -12.72 30.30
CA GLU A 436 17.96 -13.96 31.01
C GLU A 436 18.84 -15.10 30.51
N ASN A 437 19.51 -15.81 31.43
CA ASN A 437 20.33 -16.97 31.10
C ASN A 437 19.59 -18.25 31.42
N LEU A 438 19.56 -19.18 30.47
CA LEU A 438 19.01 -20.52 30.67
C LEU A 438 20.09 -21.47 31.19
N THR A 439 19.71 -22.33 32.12
CA THR A 439 20.56 -23.43 32.61
C THR A 439 20.76 -24.50 31.53
N GLU A 440 21.80 -25.33 31.65
CA GLU A 440 22.03 -26.43 30.69
C GLU A 440 20.84 -27.40 30.64
N GLU A 441 20.18 -27.66 31.77
CA GLU A 441 18.99 -28.52 31.85
C GLU A 441 17.80 -27.92 31.09
N GLU A 442 17.55 -26.61 31.21
CA GLU A 442 16.52 -25.92 30.44
C GLU A 442 16.82 -25.92 28.94
N ILE A 443 18.09 -25.70 28.56
CA ILE A 443 18.52 -25.76 27.16
C ILE A 443 18.31 -27.17 26.59
N ASP A 444 18.66 -28.21 27.35
CA ASP A 444 18.45 -29.61 26.97
C ASP A 444 16.96 -29.93 26.82
N LYS A 445 16.12 -29.38 27.69
CA LYS A 445 14.66 -29.50 27.59
C LYS A 445 14.12 -28.87 26.29
N TYR A 446 14.61 -27.69 25.88
CA TYR A 446 14.22 -27.12 24.59
C TYR A 446 14.78 -27.91 23.40
N LEU A 447 16.01 -28.44 23.50
CA LEU A 447 16.57 -29.28 22.45
C LEU A 447 15.72 -30.55 22.25
N ASP A 448 15.36 -31.24 23.34
CA ASP A 448 14.47 -32.41 23.30
C ASP A 448 13.10 -32.07 22.69
N PHE A 449 12.53 -30.92 23.10
CA PHE A 449 11.31 -30.41 22.49
C PHE A 449 11.45 -30.29 20.97
N THR A 450 12.50 -29.63 20.45
CA THR A 450 12.69 -29.48 19.00
C THR A 450 12.83 -30.82 18.26
N LYS A 451 13.37 -31.86 18.90
CA LYS A 451 13.46 -33.21 18.35
C LYS A 451 12.08 -33.85 18.28
N LYS A 452 11.35 -33.85 19.41
CA LYS A 452 10.05 -34.52 19.55
C LYS A 452 8.98 -33.94 18.64
N ILE A 453 8.95 -32.61 18.46
CA ILE A 453 7.97 -31.96 17.58
C ILE A 453 8.42 -31.91 16.11
N GLY A 454 9.60 -32.44 15.78
CA GLY A 454 10.12 -32.52 14.41
C GLY A 454 10.76 -31.24 13.87
N LEU A 455 10.98 -30.21 14.69
CA LEU A 455 11.70 -29.01 14.25
C LEU A 455 13.15 -29.30 13.88
N LYS A 456 13.83 -30.20 14.58
CA LYS A 456 15.19 -30.61 14.18
C LYS A 456 15.20 -31.10 12.73
N TYR A 457 14.29 -32.00 12.38
CA TYR A 457 14.16 -32.53 11.01
C TYR A 457 13.83 -31.43 9.98
N LEU A 458 12.99 -30.46 10.35
CA LEU A 458 12.77 -29.28 9.54
C LEU A 458 14.09 -28.56 9.22
N PHE A 459 14.91 -28.26 10.23
CA PHE A 459 16.18 -27.55 10.05
C PHE A 459 17.23 -28.37 9.29
N THR A 460 17.36 -29.66 9.58
CA THR A 460 18.44 -30.47 9.02
C THR A 460 18.15 -31.01 7.63
N ASP A 461 16.88 -31.32 7.33
CA ASP A 461 16.53 -32.09 6.13
C ASP A 461 15.59 -31.33 5.19
N LEU A 462 14.62 -30.55 5.69
CA LEU A 462 13.61 -29.91 4.86
C LEU A 462 13.98 -28.49 4.40
N LEU A 463 14.60 -27.69 5.27
CA LEU A 463 14.99 -26.31 4.92
C LEU A 463 16.20 -26.31 4.00
N GLU A 464 16.11 -25.58 2.89
CA GLU A 464 17.19 -25.47 1.89
C GLU A 464 18.09 -24.24 2.10
N LYS A 465 17.52 -23.08 2.48
CA LYS A 465 18.26 -21.80 2.52
C LYS A 465 17.94 -20.92 3.73
N HIS A 466 16.67 -20.55 3.92
CA HIS A 466 16.30 -19.55 4.92
C HIS A 466 15.06 -19.97 5.72
N LEU A 467 15.19 -19.96 7.05
CA LEU A 467 14.08 -20.18 7.99
C LEU A 467 12.96 -19.14 7.81
N VAL A 468 13.33 -17.92 7.43
CA VAL A 468 12.41 -16.80 7.20
C VAL A 468 11.37 -17.13 6.11
N ASP A 469 11.80 -17.79 5.03
CA ASP A 469 10.90 -18.13 3.92
C ASP A 469 9.87 -19.18 4.35
N TYR A 470 10.30 -20.18 5.13
CA TYR A 470 9.41 -21.17 5.73
C TYR A 470 8.41 -20.52 6.69
N LEU A 471 8.89 -19.64 7.57
CA LEU A 471 8.04 -18.91 8.51
C LEU A 471 6.95 -18.11 7.79
N ILE A 472 7.29 -17.38 6.73
CA ILE A 472 6.32 -16.64 5.92
C ILE A 472 5.28 -17.61 5.35
N GLY A 473 5.70 -18.74 4.79
CA GLY A 473 4.81 -19.77 4.27
C GLY A 473 3.88 -20.34 5.35
N CYS A 474 4.41 -20.66 6.53
CA CYS A 474 3.65 -21.15 7.68
C CYS A 474 2.63 -20.12 8.17
N GLU A 475 3.01 -18.86 8.32
CA GLU A 475 2.09 -17.82 8.77
C GLU A 475 0.97 -17.55 7.76
N VAL A 476 1.26 -17.57 6.45
CA VAL A 476 0.23 -17.49 5.40
C VAL A 476 -0.68 -18.73 5.44
N GLY A 477 -0.12 -19.93 5.64
CA GLY A 477 -0.87 -21.19 5.69
C GLY A 477 -1.74 -21.34 6.94
N LEU A 478 -1.20 -21.06 8.13
CA LEU A 478 -1.91 -21.16 9.42
C LEU A 478 -3.01 -20.10 9.55
N ASP A 479 -2.85 -18.97 8.87
CA ASP A 479 -3.88 -17.92 8.80
C ASP A 479 -5.12 -18.33 7.97
N SER A 480 -5.10 -19.52 7.35
CA SER A 480 -6.26 -20.11 6.69
C SER A 480 -7.43 -20.40 7.65
N ASN A 481 -7.16 -20.64 8.94
CA ASN A 481 -8.17 -20.75 10.00
C ASN A 481 -8.76 -19.37 10.38
N GLY A 482 -7.98 -18.29 10.20
CA GLY A 482 -8.43 -16.91 10.34
C GLY A 482 -9.46 -16.48 9.29
N ARG A 483 -9.62 -17.23 8.19
CA ARG A 483 -10.58 -16.93 7.10
C ARG A 483 -12.04 -16.93 7.55
N LYS A 484 -12.43 -17.76 8.53
CA LYS A 484 -13.80 -17.75 9.07
C LYS A 484 -14.11 -16.43 9.78
N ASN A 485 -13.17 -15.92 10.57
CA ASN A 485 -13.30 -14.64 11.27
C ASN A 485 -13.20 -13.45 10.30
N ARG A 486 -12.33 -13.54 9.29
CA ARG A 486 -12.28 -12.56 8.19
C ARG A 486 -13.55 -12.54 7.36
N GLY A 487 -14.22 -13.67 7.17
CA GLY A 487 -15.48 -13.72 6.42
C GLY A 487 -16.60 -12.90 7.07
N GLY A 488 -16.65 -12.86 8.40
CA GLY A 488 -17.55 -11.98 9.15
C GLY A 488 -17.16 -10.50 9.00
N LEU A 489 -15.87 -10.21 9.22
CA LEU A 489 -15.34 -8.84 9.17
C LEU A 489 -15.20 -8.25 7.75
N ALA A 490 -15.16 -9.08 6.71
CA ALA A 490 -14.86 -8.64 5.35
C ALA A 490 -15.90 -7.68 4.79
N PHE A 491 -17.16 -7.86 5.18
CA PHE A 491 -18.22 -6.95 4.74
C PHE A 491 -18.14 -5.59 5.46
N GLU A 492 -17.81 -5.60 6.75
CA GLU A 492 -17.52 -4.39 7.50
C GLU A 492 -16.34 -3.61 6.91
N LEU A 493 -15.21 -4.30 6.64
CA LEU A 493 -14.03 -3.68 6.01
C LEU A 493 -14.32 -3.11 4.63
N ALA A 494 -15.27 -3.69 3.88
CA ALA A 494 -15.69 -3.14 2.60
C ALA A 494 -16.53 -1.87 2.79
N LEU A 495 -17.37 -1.80 3.82
CA LEU A 495 -18.23 -0.65 4.12
C LEU A 495 -17.51 0.50 4.81
N GLU A 496 -16.47 0.21 5.59
CA GLU A 496 -15.72 1.20 6.37
C GLU A 496 -15.27 2.42 5.54
N PRO A 497 -14.67 2.28 4.34
CA PRO A 497 -14.28 3.43 3.52
C PRO A 497 -15.46 4.33 3.14
N ILE A 498 -16.65 3.76 2.90
CA ILE A 498 -17.85 4.52 2.54
C ILE A 498 -18.33 5.32 3.75
N ILE A 499 -18.43 4.66 4.91
CA ILE A 499 -18.90 5.28 6.15
C ILE A 499 -17.93 6.36 6.63
N VAL A 500 -16.63 6.07 6.65
CA VAL A 500 -15.58 7.02 7.04
C VAL A 500 -15.54 8.19 6.08
N GLY A 501 -15.62 7.97 4.76
CA GLY A 501 -15.66 9.04 3.77
C GLY A 501 -16.85 9.99 3.95
N ILE A 502 -18.04 9.45 4.25
CA ILE A 502 -19.21 10.27 4.60
C ILE A 502 -18.97 11.02 5.91
N ALA A 503 -18.45 10.34 6.93
CA ALA A 503 -18.25 10.92 8.24
C ALA A 503 -17.23 12.07 8.23
N GLU A 504 -16.09 11.91 7.56
CA GLU A 504 -15.06 12.94 7.38
C GLU A 504 -15.63 14.18 6.68
N LYS A 505 -16.42 13.98 5.61
CA LYS A 505 -17.08 15.07 4.87
C LYS A 505 -17.96 15.96 5.76
N TYR A 506 -18.55 15.39 6.80
CA TYR A 506 -19.50 16.09 7.67
C TYR A 506 -19.03 16.28 9.12
N GLY A 507 -17.77 15.98 9.43
CA GLY A 507 -17.22 16.09 10.78
C GLY A 507 -17.95 15.19 11.79
N ILE A 508 -18.28 13.97 11.41
CA ILE A 508 -18.88 12.94 12.26
C ILE A 508 -17.75 12.04 12.78
N GLU A 509 -17.75 11.76 14.08
CA GLU A 509 -16.84 10.78 14.66
C GLU A 509 -17.35 9.35 14.39
N VAL A 510 -16.47 8.46 13.93
CA VAL A 510 -16.78 7.03 13.72
C VAL A 510 -16.01 6.19 14.72
N ILE A 511 -16.72 5.33 15.45
CA ILE A 511 -16.15 4.29 16.29
C ILE A 511 -16.49 2.94 15.69
N THR A 512 -15.49 2.10 15.44
CA THR A 512 -15.66 0.76 14.85
C THR A 512 -15.46 -0.34 15.90
N GLN A 513 -16.27 -1.40 15.83
CA GLN A 513 -16.08 -2.65 16.59
C GLN A 513 -15.96 -2.46 18.12
N LYS A 514 -16.74 -1.55 18.71
CA LYS A 514 -16.75 -1.25 20.16
C LYS A 514 -18.11 -1.54 20.81
N GLN A 515 -18.10 -1.61 22.14
CA GLN A 515 -19.31 -1.78 22.95
C GLN A 515 -19.97 -0.43 23.23
N PHE A 516 -21.30 -0.36 23.31
CA PHE A 516 -22.01 0.91 23.57
C PHE A 516 -21.63 1.59 24.89
N LYS A 517 -21.09 0.87 25.88
CA LYS A 517 -20.55 1.48 27.11
C LYS A 517 -19.48 2.54 26.86
N THR A 518 -18.82 2.54 25.69
CA THR A 518 -17.85 3.60 25.34
C THR A 518 -18.53 4.96 25.15
N LEU A 519 -19.84 4.99 24.85
CA LEU A 519 -20.62 6.22 24.76
C LEU A 519 -20.86 6.88 26.12
N VAL A 520 -20.85 6.11 27.22
CA VAL A 520 -20.96 6.67 28.58
C VAL A 520 -19.80 7.63 28.87
N GLN A 521 -18.60 7.28 28.42
CA GLN A 521 -17.42 8.15 28.54
C GLN A 521 -17.53 9.43 27.71
N LYS A 522 -18.46 9.47 26.74
CA LYS A 522 -18.75 10.63 25.88
C LYS A 522 -20.00 11.40 26.34
N GLY A 523 -20.55 11.09 27.52
CA GLY A 523 -21.67 11.82 28.12
C GLY A 523 -23.06 11.38 27.64
N PHE A 524 -23.17 10.21 26.99
CA PHE A 524 -24.45 9.62 26.64
C PHE A 524 -24.99 8.73 27.77
N ASP A 525 -26.30 8.76 27.98
CA ASP A 525 -27.00 7.85 28.90
C ASP A 525 -27.33 6.55 28.17
N ILE A 526 -26.77 5.44 28.64
CA ILE A 526 -26.83 4.13 27.99
C ILE A 526 -27.26 3.10 29.04
N SER A 527 -28.37 2.40 28.79
CA SER A 527 -28.87 1.35 29.67
C SER A 527 -27.94 0.13 29.71
N ASP A 528 -27.90 -0.55 30.85
CA ASP A 528 -27.12 -1.77 31.06
C ASP A 528 -27.49 -2.88 30.05
N ASP A 529 -28.74 -2.88 29.56
CA ASP A 529 -29.28 -3.84 28.59
C ASP A 529 -28.56 -3.80 27.23
N ILE A 530 -28.00 -2.64 26.86
CA ILE A 530 -27.26 -2.47 25.60
C ILE A 530 -25.77 -2.15 25.80
N ALA A 531 -25.35 -1.72 27.00
CA ALA A 531 -23.99 -1.26 27.26
C ALA A 531 -22.90 -2.27 26.87
N SER A 532 -23.15 -3.57 27.06
CA SER A 532 -22.21 -4.66 26.73
C SER A 532 -22.28 -5.12 25.27
N ARG A 533 -23.30 -4.71 24.52
CA ARG A 533 -23.47 -5.10 23.12
C ARG A 533 -22.44 -4.40 22.26
N LYS A 534 -21.86 -5.17 21.33
CA LYS A 534 -20.92 -4.66 20.33
C LYS A 534 -21.70 -4.08 19.16
N ALA A 535 -21.14 -3.03 18.56
CA ALA A 535 -21.62 -2.39 17.36
C ALA A 535 -20.53 -2.40 16.29
N ASP A 536 -20.92 -2.60 15.04
CA ASP A 536 -19.97 -2.57 13.92
C ASP A 536 -19.47 -1.16 13.68
N PHE A 537 -20.40 -0.20 13.54
CA PHE A 537 -20.13 1.22 13.43
C PHE A 537 -21.04 2.03 14.36
N ILE A 538 -20.44 3.00 15.05
CA ILE A 538 -21.14 4.02 15.84
C ILE A 538 -20.70 5.38 15.31
N LEU A 539 -21.65 6.15 14.78
CA LEU A 539 -21.45 7.51 14.30
C LEU A 539 -21.92 8.48 15.38
N ILE A 540 -21.11 9.49 15.69
CA ILE A 540 -21.35 10.45 16.76
C ILE A 540 -21.11 11.85 16.25
N LYS A 541 -22.08 12.74 16.46
CA LYS A 541 -21.91 14.17 16.29
C LYS A 541 -22.86 14.89 17.23
N ASP A 542 -22.33 15.83 17.99
CA ASP A 542 -23.04 16.55 19.04
C ASP A 542 -23.72 15.57 20.03
N LYS A 543 -25.05 15.62 20.15
CA LYS A 543 -25.86 14.72 20.99
C LYS A 543 -26.58 13.63 20.19
N THR A 544 -26.24 13.46 18.91
CA THR A 544 -26.86 12.47 18.03
C THR A 544 -25.92 11.28 17.85
N VAL A 545 -26.47 10.08 17.94
CA VAL A 545 -25.74 8.83 17.72
C VAL A 545 -26.51 7.95 16.74
N MET A 546 -25.78 7.30 15.85
CA MET A 546 -26.32 6.31 14.92
C MET A 546 -25.47 5.04 14.93
N ASN A 547 -26.10 3.88 15.10
CA ASN A 547 -25.49 2.57 14.89
C ASN A 547 -25.77 2.06 13.48
N ILE A 548 -24.73 1.61 12.79
CA ILE A 548 -24.84 0.88 11.54
C ILE A 548 -24.30 -0.53 11.77
N GLU A 549 -25.10 -1.54 11.45
CA GLU A 549 -24.71 -2.96 11.50
C GLU A 549 -24.55 -3.51 10.09
N ALA A 550 -23.55 -4.37 9.90
CA ALA A 550 -23.13 -4.86 8.59
C ALA A 550 -23.10 -6.39 8.54
N ASN A 551 -23.87 -6.99 7.63
CA ASN A 551 -23.93 -8.45 7.48
C ASN A 551 -23.85 -8.91 6.03
N PHE A 552 -23.19 -10.04 5.78
CA PHE A 552 -23.19 -10.69 4.47
C PHE A 552 -23.63 -12.14 4.55
N PHE A 553 -24.60 -12.54 3.72
CA PHE A 553 -25.12 -13.89 3.67
C PHE A 553 -24.74 -14.61 2.37
N SER A 554 -23.79 -15.54 2.46
CA SER A 554 -23.32 -16.33 1.31
C SER A 554 -24.30 -17.42 0.82
N GLY A 555 -25.42 -17.62 1.50
CA GLY A 555 -26.44 -18.61 1.16
C GLY A 555 -27.77 -18.35 1.86
N SER A 556 -28.83 -19.03 1.41
CA SER A 556 -30.14 -19.01 2.04
C SER A 556 -30.23 -20.03 3.20
N GLY A 557 -31.09 -19.78 4.19
CA GLY A 557 -31.33 -20.66 5.34
C GLY A 557 -32.14 -19.97 6.45
N SER A 558 -32.34 -20.64 7.58
CA SER A 558 -33.10 -20.12 8.74
C SER A 558 -32.40 -18.94 9.45
N LYS A 559 -31.07 -18.89 9.41
CA LYS A 559 -30.28 -17.81 10.04
C LYS A 559 -30.67 -16.40 9.54
N PRO A 560 -30.74 -16.12 8.23
CA PRO A 560 -31.27 -14.85 7.74
C PRO A 560 -32.68 -14.50 8.24
N GLU A 561 -33.52 -15.50 8.50
CA GLU A 561 -34.91 -15.29 8.94
C GLU A 561 -34.97 -14.85 10.40
N GLU A 562 -34.17 -15.46 11.26
CA GLU A 562 -34.04 -15.06 12.68
C GLU A 562 -33.35 -13.69 12.83
N ILE A 563 -32.46 -13.34 11.91
CA ILE A 563 -31.63 -12.14 12.01
C ILE A 563 -32.42 -10.84 11.77
N ILE A 564 -33.37 -10.82 10.82
CA ILE A 564 -34.20 -9.61 10.61
C ILE A 564 -35.00 -9.28 11.87
N ASP A 565 -35.58 -10.30 12.51
CA ASP A 565 -36.33 -10.12 13.76
C ASP A 565 -35.43 -9.65 14.91
N SER A 566 -34.22 -10.19 14.99
CA SER A 566 -33.20 -9.71 15.94
C SER A 566 -32.86 -8.23 15.73
N TYR A 567 -32.71 -7.78 14.48
CA TYR A 567 -32.40 -6.37 14.19
C TYR A 567 -33.59 -5.42 14.37
N ILE A 568 -34.83 -5.89 14.15
CA ILE A 568 -36.02 -5.10 14.50
C ILE A 568 -36.07 -4.87 16.02
N ASN A 569 -35.81 -5.90 16.82
CA ASN A 569 -35.72 -5.77 18.27
C ASN A 569 -34.57 -4.84 18.68
N ARG A 570 -33.39 -5.01 18.06
CA ARG A 570 -32.23 -4.14 18.31
C ARG A 570 -32.54 -2.67 18.03
N GLN A 571 -33.21 -2.36 16.93
CA GLN A 571 -33.63 -0.98 16.62
C GLN A 571 -34.52 -0.41 17.72
N GLY A 572 -35.44 -1.20 18.27
CA GLY A 572 -36.27 -0.81 19.41
C GLY A 572 -35.45 -0.48 20.66
N ASP A 573 -34.53 -1.36 21.03
CA ASP A 573 -33.63 -1.17 22.19
C ASP A 573 -32.75 0.09 22.04
N LEU A 574 -32.20 0.31 20.85
CA LEU A 574 -31.36 1.47 20.53
C LEU A 574 -32.16 2.77 20.54
N LYS A 575 -33.38 2.75 20.00
CA LYS A 575 -34.28 3.91 20.01
C LYS A 575 -34.61 4.37 21.43
N ASN A 576 -34.78 3.44 22.37
CA ASN A 576 -35.00 3.78 23.79
C ASN A 576 -33.79 4.49 24.43
N ASN A 577 -32.61 4.36 23.83
CA ASN A 577 -31.37 5.03 24.23
C ASN A 577 -31.01 6.23 23.32
N ASN A 578 -31.97 6.73 22.52
CA ASN A 578 -31.78 7.81 21.55
C ASN A 578 -30.67 7.53 20.50
N ILE A 579 -30.49 6.27 20.13
CA ILE A 579 -29.55 5.84 19.08
C ILE A 579 -30.34 5.46 17.83
N GLU A 580 -30.08 6.16 16.72
CA GLU A 580 -30.63 5.80 15.41
C GLU A 580 -29.98 4.52 14.88
N PHE A 581 -30.69 3.78 14.02
CA PHE A 581 -30.24 2.46 13.57
C PHE A 581 -30.39 2.26 12.06
N ALA A 582 -29.35 1.75 11.41
CA ALA A 582 -29.43 1.22 10.05
C ALA A 582 -28.82 -0.18 9.95
N LEU A 583 -29.47 -1.02 9.15
CA LEU A 583 -28.95 -2.32 8.78
C LEU A 583 -28.44 -2.27 7.34
N VAL A 584 -27.16 -2.59 7.15
CA VAL A 584 -26.57 -2.85 5.84
C VAL A 584 -26.38 -4.35 5.69
N THR A 585 -27.11 -4.97 4.77
CA THR A 585 -27.04 -6.41 4.54
C THR A 585 -26.98 -6.75 3.06
N ASP A 586 -26.22 -7.78 2.71
CA ASP A 586 -25.97 -8.15 1.33
C ASP A 586 -25.83 -9.67 1.15
N GLY A 587 -25.72 -10.13 -0.09
CA GLY A 587 -25.62 -11.53 -0.46
C GLY A 587 -26.74 -11.94 -1.43
N LYS A 588 -26.40 -11.94 -2.72
CA LYS A 588 -27.32 -12.30 -3.82
C LYS A 588 -28.05 -13.63 -3.62
N LYS A 589 -27.36 -14.64 -3.09
CA LYS A 589 -27.94 -15.98 -2.83
C LYS A 589 -28.98 -15.98 -1.70
N CYS A 590 -28.90 -15.04 -0.77
CA CYS A 590 -29.85 -14.94 0.34
C CYS A 590 -31.03 -14.03 0.00
N TRP A 591 -30.71 -12.83 -0.52
CA TRP A 591 -31.67 -11.73 -0.66
C TRP A 591 -32.13 -11.46 -2.08
N GLY A 592 -31.66 -12.20 -3.08
CA GLY A 592 -31.97 -11.94 -4.50
C GLY A 592 -33.43 -12.15 -4.93
N ASN A 593 -34.30 -12.63 -4.04
CA ASN A 593 -35.73 -12.77 -4.32
C ASN A 593 -36.51 -11.57 -3.73
N GLU A 594 -37.12 -10.76 -4.59
CA GLU A 594 -37.93 -9.59 -4.23
C GLU A 594 -39.15 -9.95 -3.36
N GLU A 595 -39.69 -11.16 -3.53
CA GLU A 595 -40.85 -11.64 -2.79
C GLU A 595 -40.48 -12.30 -1.46
N LYS A 596 -39.19 -12.30 -1.07
CA LYS A 596 -38.74 -12.95 0.16
C LYS A 596 -39.44 -12.31 1.37
N PRO A 597 -40.23 -13.06 2.16
CA PRO A 597 -41.05 -12.50 3.23
C PRO A 597 -40.26 -11.69 4.26
N GLN A 598 -39.03 -12.14 4.58
CA GLN A 598 -38.16 -11.49 5.55
C GLN A 598 -37.53 -10.20 5.02
N LEU A 599 -37.25 -10.11 3.73
CA LEU A 599 -36.79 -8.86 3.12
C LEU A 599 -37.92 -7.81 3.18
N LEU A 600 -39.14 -8.22 2.80
CA LEU A 600 -40.33 -7.38 2.88
C LEU A 600 -40.65 -6.98 4.33
N LYS A 601 -40.45 -7.88 5.29
CA LYS A 601 -40.60 -7.59 6.72
C LYS A 601 -39.58 -6.54 7.17
N GLY A 602 -38.32 -6.68 6.76
CA GLY A 602 -37.27 -5.69 7.02
C GLY A 602 -37.68 -4.29 6.56
N TYR A 603 -38.09 -4.14 5.30
CA TYR A 603 -38.54 -2.85 4.76
C TYR A 603 -39.82 -2.28 5.41
N ARG A 604 -40.64 -3.10 6.06
CA ARG A 604 -41.83 -2.64 6.81
C ARG A 604 -41.51 -2.12 8.21
N HIS A 605 -40.46 -2.63 8.86
CA HIS A 605 -40.24 -2.43 10.29
C HIS A 605 -38.90 -1.78 10.65
N LEU A 606 -37.86 -1.91 9.81
CA LEU A 606 -36.60 -1.20 9.98
C LEU A 606 -36.71 0.20 9.38
N ASN A 607 -36.14 1.20 10.06
CA ASN A 607 -36.09 2.58 9.56
C ASN A 607 -35.24 2.64 8.28
N TYR A 608 -34.10 1.95 8.29
CA TYR A 608 -33.10 1.99 7.23
C TYR A 608 -32.56 0.58 6.96
N LEU A 609 -32.76 0.08 5.73
CA LEU A 609 -32.27 -1.20 5.24
C LEU A 609 -31.63 -1.00 3.87
N LEU A 610 -30.32 -1.23 3.77
CA LEU A 610 -29.54 -1.00 2.55
C LEU A 610 -28.64 -2.20 2.24
N ASN A 611 -28.19 -2.30 1.00
CA ASN A 611 -27.07 -3.17 0.63
C ASN A 611 -25.81 -2.32 0.35
N PHE A 612 -24.71 -2.97 -0.01
CA PHE A 612 -23.45 -2.28 -0.26
C PHE A 612 -23.52 -1.22 -1.37
N ASN A 613 -24.12 -1.58 -2.51
CA ASN A 613 -24.16 -0.69 -3.66
C ASN A 613 -25.12 0.49 -3.45
N MET A 614 -26.22 0.30 -2.71
CA MET A 614 -27.08 1.40 -2.26
C MET A 614 -26.29 2.41 -1.42
N CYS A 615 -25.40 1.94 -0.53
CA CYS A 615 -24.52 2.83 0.22
C CYS A 615 -23.59 3.63 -0.70
N LYS A 616 -23.04 2.98 -1.74
CA LYS A 616 -22.12 3.61 -2.70
C LYS A 616 -22.75 4.66 -3.61
N ILE A 617 -24.02 4.49 -3.97
CA ILE A 617 -24.75 5.48 -4.81
C ILE A 617 -25.33 6.65 -3.99
N GLY A 618 -24.90 6.83 -2.74
CA GLY A 618 -25.23 8.00 -1.91
C GLY A 618 -26.47 7.86 -1.02
N MET A 619 -27.19 6.73 -1.05
CA MET A 619 -28.38 6.55 -0.20
C MET A 619 -28.04 6.54 1.30
N LEU A 620 -26.89 5.96 1.68
CA LEU A 620 -26.45 5.97 3.07
C LEU A 620 -26.07 7.38 3.53
N GLU A 621 -25.43 8.17 2.65
CA GLU A 621 -25.08 9.55 2.93
C GLU A 621 -26.32 10.40 3.22
N GLU A 622 -27.37 10.24 2.41
CA GLU A 622 -28.64 10.92 2.60
C GLU A 622 -29.29 10.58 3.96
N ILE A 623 -29.29 9.30 4.33
CA ILE A 623 -29.78 8.83 5.64
C ILE A 623 -28.99 9.46 6.78
N ILE A 624 -27.66 9.44 6.70
CA ILE A 624 -26.79 10.04 7.72
C ILE A 624 -27.11 11.54 7.86
N ARG A 625 -27.15 12.28 6.76
CA ARG A 625 -27.47 13.71 6.78
C ARG A 625 -28.82 14.02 7.43
N LYS A 626 -29.86 13.25 7.11
CA LYS A 626 -31.18 13.40 7.73
C LYS A 626 -31.12 13.22 9.24
N ASN A 627 -30.51 12.13 9.73
CA ASN A 627 -30.48 11.82 11.16
C ASN A 627 -29.64 12.84 11.95
N PHE A 628 -28.56 13.36 11.35
CA PHE A 628 -27.71 14.39 11.96
C PHE A 628 -28.14 15.82 11.63
N LYS A 629 -29.30 16.03 10.97
CA LYS A 629 -29.89 17.34 10.63
C LYS A 629 -28.95 18.27 9.83
N MET A 630 -28.40 17.75 8.72
CA MET A 630 -27.37 18.41 7.88
C MET A 630 -27.84 18.87 6.51
#